data_AF-A0A843KAF1-F1
#
_entry.id   AF-A0A843KAF1-F1
#
_cell.length_a   1.000
_cell.length_b   1.000
_cell.length_c   1.000
_cell.angle_alpha   90.00
_cell.angle_beta   90.00
_cell.angle_gamma   90.00
#
_symmetry.space_group_name_H-M   'P 1'
#
loop_
_entity.id
_entity.type
_entity.pdbx_description
1 polymer ?
#
loop_
_entity_poly.entity_id
_entity_poly.type
_entity_poly.pdbx_seq_one_letter_code
_entity_poly.pdbx_strand_id
1 'polypeptide(L)'
;MNDTITINGEKFSLGDLMLLTGEDEVKEPKGYILLVARALRNPLRLPWLLKEICSLCIKEDEQRDMRLSLIRVQVDAELKMNQDIQRFQQRRYVAQVIEILLFNDLMLAPREAVEEGDME
;
A
#
# COMPACT_ATOMS: atom_id res chain seq x y z
N MET A 1 -10.36 6.94 -18.77
CA MET A 1 -9.04 6.89 -19.42
C MET A 1 -8.04 6.56 -18.32
N ASN A 2 -7.05 5.71 -18.57
CA ASN A 2 -6.01 5.44 -17.57
C ASN A 2 -5.01 6.59 -17.63
N ASP A 3 -5.30 7.65 -16.89
CA ASP A 3 -4.46 8.82 -16.90
C ASP A 3 -3.13 8.50 -16.19
N THR A 4 -2.03 8.88 -16.83
CA THR A 4 -0.67 8.60 -16.35
C THR A 4 0.18 9.85 -16.29
N ILE A 5 1.07 9.92 -15.31
CA ILE A 5 2.11 10.94 -15.19
C ILE A 5 3.49 10.31 -15.31
N THR A 6 4.46 11.04 -15.85
CA THR A 6 5.87 10.60 -15.93
C THR A 6 6.68 11.32 -14.86
N ILE A 7 7.34 10.56 -13.99
CA ILE A 7 8.18 11.07 -12.89
C ILE A 7 9.51 10.34 -12.98
N ASN A 8 10.63 11.07 -13.03
CA ASN A 8 11.99 10.50 -13.17
C ASN A 8 12.13 9.50 -14.35
N GLY A 9 11.44 9.76 -15.47
CA GLY A 9 11.46 8.90 -16.65
C GLY A 9 10.58 7.65 -16.57
N GLU A 10 9.84 7.45 -15.48
CA GLU A 10 8.94 6.32 -15.28
C GLU A 10 7.46 6.74 -15.29
N LYS A 11 6.59 5.91 -15.89
CA LYS A 11 5.15 6.15 -15.96
C LYS A 11 4.41 5.56 -14.75
N PHE A 12 3.56 6.39 -14.14
CA PHE A 12 2.71 6.04 -13.00
C PHE A 12 1.24 6.30 -13.31
N SER A 13 0.34 5.50 -12.75
CA SER A 13 -1.10 5.78 -12.79
C SER A 13 -1.42 6.95 -11.88
N LEU A 14 -2.13 7.96 -12.37
CA LEU A 14 -2.59 9.09 -11.56
C LEU A 14 -3.52 8.62 -10.44
N GLY A 15 -4.45 7.71 -10.74
CA GLY A 15 -5.35 7.13 -9.75
C GLY A 15 -4.62 6.39 -8.62
N ASP A 16 -3.55 5.64 -8.94
CA ASP A 16 -2.75 4.98 -7.91
C ASP A 16 -2.00 6.00 -7.04
N LEU A 17 -1.47 7.08 -7.62
CA LEU A 17 -0.79 8.13 -6.84
C LEU A 17 -1.77 8.90 -5.96
N MET A 18 -2.94 9.29 -6.47
CA MET A 18 -4.01 9.94 -5.71
C MET A 18 -4.49 9.07 -4.55
N LEU A 19 -4.68 7.76 -4.81
CA LEU A 19 -5.06 6.81 -3.78
C LEU A 19 -4.01 6.72 -2.68
N LEU A 20 -2.72 6.64 -3.05
CA LEU A 20 -1.63 6.54 -2.08
C LEU A 20 -1.51 7.81 -1.23
N THR A 21 -1.55 8.99 -1.86
CA THR A 21 -1.48 10.27 -1.13
C THR A 21 -2.76 10.59 -0.35
N GLY A 22 -3.91 10.09 -0.80
CA GLY A 22 -5.22 10.46 -0.28
C GLY A 22 -5.65 11.87 -0.70
N GLU A 23 -5.18 12.32 -1.86
CA GLU A 23 -5.38 13.67 -2.38
C GLU A 23 -6.05 13.60 -3.76
N ASP A 24 -6.89 14.59 -4.09
CA ASP A 24 -7.55 14.69 -5.39
C ASP A 24 -6.62 15.20 -6.50
N GLU A 25 -5.41 15.67 -6.14
CA GLU A 25 -4.38 16.14 -7.05
C GLU A 25 -3.00 15.56 -6.70
N VAL A 26 -2.27 15.14 -7.72
CA VAL A 26 -0.90 14.63 -7.55
C VAL A 26 0.07 15.80 -7.59
N LYS A 27 0.63 16.15 -6.43
CA LYS A 27 1.75 17.09 -6.29
C LYS A 27 3.07 16.36 -6.54
N GLU A 28 4.07 16.58 -5.68
CA GLU A 28 5.37 15.90 -5.74
C GLU A 28 5.35 14.68 -4.81
N PRO A 29 5.16 13.45 -5.33
CA PRO A 29 5.06 12.27 -4.48
C PRO A 29 6.43 11.92 -3.92
N LYS A 30 6.49 11.60 -2.63
CA LYS A 30 7.71 11.16 -1.98
C LYS A 30 8.21 9.84 -2.57
N GLY A 31 9.51 9.58 -2.47
CA GLY A 31 10.14 8.38 -3.07
C GLY A 31 9.51 7.06 -2.63
N TYR A 32 9.09 6.94 -1.37
CA TYR A 32 8.41 5.75 -0.87
C TYR A 32 7.01 5.55 -1.51
N ILE A 33 6.29 6.63 -1.84
CA ILE A 33 5.01 6.55 -2.57
C ILE A 33 5.23 5.97 -3.96
N LEU A 34 6.27 6.44 -4.66
CA LEU A 34 6.62 5.92 -5.99
C LEU A 34 7.02 4.43 -5.92
N LEU A 35 7.74 4.01 -4.87
CA LEU A 35 8.09 2.60 -4.68
C LEU A 35 6.85 1.73 -4.46
N VAL A 36 5.90 2.18 -3.63
CA VAL A 36 4.62 1.46 -3.46
C VAL A 36 3.84 1.42 -4.77
N ALA A 37 3.76 2.53 -5.50
CA ALA A 37 3.08 2.56 -6.80
C ALA A 37 3.68 1.56 -7.80
N ARG A 38 5.00 1.36 -7.81
CA ARG A 38 5.66 0.31 -8.61
C ARG A 38 5.21 -1.08 -8.21
N ALA A 39 5.16 -1.36 -6.91
CA ALA A 39 4.73 -2.65 -6.38
C ALA A 39 3.26 -2.93 -6.73
N LEU A 40 2.39 -1.92 -6.68
CA LEU A 40 0.97 -2.06 -7.03
C LEU A 40 0.73 -2.24 -8.54
N ARG A 41 1.56 -1.62 -9.37
CA ARG A 41 1.48 -1.75 -10.84
C ARG A 41 1.75 -3.18 -11.30
N ASN A 42 2.66 -3.89 -10.63
CA ASN A 42 2.94 -5.30 -10.89
C ASN A 42 3.19 -6.04 -9.57
N PRO A 43 2.14 -6.58 -8.93
CA PRO A 43 2.26 -7.31 -7.66
C PRO A 43 3.26 -8.45 -7.68
N LEU A 44 3.44 -9.10 -8.84
CA LEU A 44 4.42 -10.19 -8.99
C LEU A 44 5.86 -9.70 -8.89
N ARG A 45 6.15 -8.40 -9.02
CA ARG A 45 7.49 -7.84 -8.84
C ARG A 45 7.84 -7.58 -7.37
N LEU A 46 6.90 -7.75 -6.43
CA LEU A 46 7.15 -7.49 -5.00
C LEU A 46 8.41 -8.17 -4.45
N PRO A 47 8.71 -9.47 -4.75
CA PRO A 47 9.94 -10.11 -4.26
C PRO A 47 11.23 -9.38 -4.65
N TRP A 48 11.27 -8.76 -5.84
CA TRP A 48 12.44 -8.01 -6.31
C TRP A 48 12.55 -6.64 -5.66
N LEU A 49 11.44 -6.08 -5.18
CA LEU A 49 11.39 -4.78 -4.51
C LEU A 49 11.68 -4.87 -3.01
N LEU A 50 11.73 -6.07 -2.42
CA LEU A 50 11.93 -6.26 -0.97
C LEU A 50 13.18 -5.56 -0.44
N LYS A 51 14.29 -5.62 -1.19
CA LYS A 51 15.53 -4.94 -0.79
C LYS A 51 15.33 -3.43 -0.67
N GLU A 52 14.65 -2.81 -1.64
CA GLU A 52 14.37 -1.37 -1.63
C GLU A 52 13.38 -1.01 -0.51
N ILE A 53 12.34 -1.82 -0.33
CA ILE A 53 11.31 -1.63 0.72
C ILE A 53 11.96 -1.68 2.11
N CYS A 54 12.71 -2.74 2.42
CA CYS A 54 13.34 -2.89 3.73
C CYS A 54 14.49 -1.89 3.98
N SER A 55 15.00 -1.25 2.93
CA SER A 55 16.02 -0.20 3.04
C SER A 55 15.42 1.21 3.13
N LEU A 56 14.09 1.35 3.13
CA LEU A 56 13.44 2.64 3.28
C LEU A 56 13.78 3.27 4.63
N CYS A 57 14.38 4.44 4.61
CA CYS A 57 14.56 5.29 5.77
C CYS A 57 13.43 6.35 5.77
N ILE A 58 12.29 6.00 6.39
CA ILE A 58 11.15 6.91 6.51
C ILE A 58 11.30 7.70 7.81
N LYS A 59 11.24 9.03 7.72
CA LYS A 59 11.32 9.89 8.89
C LYS A 59 10.12 9.65 9.81
N GLU A 60 10.30 9.82 11.11
CA GLU A 60 9.27 9.55 12.11
C GLU A 60 7.96 10.32 11.84
N ASP A 61 8.06 11.58 11.40
CA ASP A 61 6.93 12.42 11.03
C ASP A 61 6.20 11.95 9.76
N GLU A 62 6.84 11.12 8.93
CA GLU A 62 6.29 10.59 7.67
C GLU A 62 5.79 9.14 7.79
N GLN A 63 6.14 8.44 8.87
CA GLN A 63 5.76 7.04 9.08
C GLN A 63 4.23 6.85 9.10
N ARG A 64 3.52 7.78 9.75
CA ARG A 64 2.06 7.77 9.79
C ARG A 64 1.46 7.89 8.39
N ASP A 65 1.97 8.80 7.57
CA ASP A 65 1.50 9.01 6.20
C ASP A 65 1.77 7.80 5.32
N MET A 66 2.95 7.19 5.46
CA MET A 66 3.28 5.94 4.78
C MET A 66 2.30 4.83 5.16
N ARG A 67 2.05 4.62 6.47
CA ARG A 67 1.12 3.58 6.92
C ARG A 67 -0.30 3.83 6.41
N LEU A 68 -0.77 5.08 6.45
CA LEU A 68 -2.08 5.46 5.89
C LEU A 68 -2.15 5.20 4.37
N SER A 69 -1.06 5.40 3.64
CA SER A 69 -1.01 5.09 2.20
C SER A 69 -1.28 3.61 1.93
N LEU A 70 -0.73 2.71 2.73
CA LEU A 70 -0.95 1.26 2.62
C LEU A 70 -2.37 0.86 3.03
N ILE A 71 -2.91 1.47 4.07
CA ILE A 71 -4.29 1.27 4.54
C ILE A 71 -5.30 1.67 3.47
N ARG A 72 -5.09 2.80 2.79
CA ARG A 72 -5.96 3.25 1.69
C ARG A 72 -6.05 2.21 0.57
N VAL A 73 -4.93 1.57 0.23
CA VAL A 73 -4.91 0.48 -0.77
C VAL A 73 -5.70 -0.73 -0.30
N GLN A 74 -5.59 -1.09 0.99
CA GLN A 74 -6.35 -2.21 1.55
C GLN A 74 -7.86 -1.93 1.52
N VAL A 75 -8.28 -0.73 1.91
CA VAL A 75 -9.69 -0.31 1.87
C VAL A 75 -10.22 -0.25 0.43
N ASP A 76 -9.46 0.36 -0.49
CA ASP A 76 -9.85 0.44 -1.91
C ASP A 76 -10.01 -0.96 -2.53
N ALA A 77 -9.10 -1.87 -2.22
CA ALA A 77 -9.17 -3.25 -2.68
C ALA A 77 -10.40 -3.99 -2.14
N GLU A 78 -10.78 -3.75 -0.88
CA GLU A 78 -11.98 -4.35 -0.30
C GLU A 78 -13.26 -3.84 -0.99
N LEU A 79 -13.35 -2.52 -1.17
CA LEU A 79 -14.51 -1.87 -1.78
C LEU A 79 -14.72 -2.27 -3.25
N LYS A 80 -13.64 -2.60 -3.96
CA LYS A 80 -13.67 -2.92 -5.40
C LYS A 80 -13.44 -4.40 -5.70
N MET A 81 -13.35 -5.26 -4.67
CA MET A 81 -13.02 -6.68 -4.83
C MET A 81 -13.91 -7.39 -5.85
N ASN A 82 -15.20 -7.07 -5.86
CA ASN A 82 -16.18 -7.65 -6.78
C ASN A 82 -16.00 -7.25 -8.26
N GLN A 83 -15.23 -6.20 -8.55
CA GLN A 83 -14.97 -5.74 -9.91
C GLN A 83 -13.87 -6.57 -10.58
N ASP A 84 -12.87 -6.98 -9.80
CA ASP A 84 -11.75 -7.81 -10.26
C ASP A 84 -11.06 -8.45 -9.04
N ILE A 85 -11.56 -9.62 -8.64
CA ILE A 85 -11.13 -10.31 -7.42
C ILE A 85 -9.61 -10.53 -7.44
N GLN A 86 -9.08 -11.03 -8.55
CA GLN A 86 -7.66 -11.36 -8.64
C GLN A 86 -6.78 -10.11 -8.49
N ARG A 87 -7.12 -9.03 -9.21
CA ARG A 87 -6.37 -7.78 -9.17
C ARG A 87 -6.40 -7.15 -7.78
N PHE A 88 -7.58 -7.03 -7.18
CA PHE A 88 -7.71 -6.34 -5.90
C PHE A 88 -7.18 -7.18 -4.73
N GLN A 89 -7.32 -8.50 -4.76
CA GLN A 89 -6.68 -9.38 -3.78
C GLN A 89 -5.15 -9.27 -3.82
N GLN A 90 -4.54 -9.23 -5.01
CA GLN A 90 -3.09 -9.05 -5.15
C GLN A 90 -2.63 -7.68 -4.66
N ARG A 91 -3.38 -6.61 -4.95
CA ARG A 91 -3.05 -5.26 -4.46
C ARG A 91 -3.16 -5.16 -2.94
N ARG A 92 -4.20 -5.76 -2.34
CA ARG A 92 -4.35 -5.85 -0.88
C ARG A 92 -3.17 -6.59 -0.26
N TYR A 93 -2.78 -7.74 -0.82
CA TYR A 93 -1.63 -8.52 -0.37
C TYR A 93 -0.33 -7.70 -0.40
N VAL A 94 -0.06 -6.98 -1.50
CA VAL A 94 1.12 -6.10 -1.61
C VAL A 94 1.16 -5.07 -0.49
N ALA A 95 0.04 -4.37 -0.25
CA ALA A 95 -0.03 -3.35 0.78
C ALA A 95 0.18 -3.94 2.19
N GLN A 96 -0.41 -5.09 2.48
CA GLN A 96 -0.27 -5.80 3.75
C GLN A 96 1.17 -6.25 3.99
N VAL A 97 1.82 -6.85 2.98
CA VAL A 97 3.22 -7.28 3.11
C VAL A 97 4.14 -6.09 3.36
N ILE A 98 3.96 -4.99 2.63
CA ILE A 98 4.77 -3.78 2.86
C ILE A 98 4.51 -3.22 4.26
N GLU A 99 3.26 -3.25 4.75
CA GLU A 99 2.93 -2.77 6.09
C GLU A 99 3.62 -3.60 7.16
N ILE A 100 3.56 -4.93 7.05
CA ILE A 100 4.23 -5.86 7.98
C ILE A 100 5.75 -5.63 7.95
N LEU A 101 6.36 -5.50 6.78
CA LEU A 101 7.81 -5.32 6.67
C LEU A 101 8.31 -4.01 7.29
N LEU A 102 7.51 -2.95 7.23
CA LEU A 102 7.91 -1.62 7.72
C LEU A 102 7.47 -1.34 9.16
N PHE A 103 6.35 -1.92 9.60
CA PHE A 103 5.71 -1.60 10.88
C PHE A 103 5.51 -2.81 11.79
N ASN A 104 5.86 -4.02 11.32
CA ASN A 104 5.74 -5.29 12.05
C ASN A 104 4.31 -5.60 12.54
N ASP A 105 3.30 -5.05 11.86
CA ASP A 105 1.89 -5.14 12.25
C ASP A 105 0.97 -4.79 11.06
N LEU A 106 -0.29 -5.20 11.15
CA LEU A 106 -1.38 -4.82 10.23
C LEU A 106 -2.45 -4.05 10.98
N MET A 107 -2.65 -2.78 10.63
CA MET A 107 -3.61 -1.93 11.33
C MET A 107 -5.06 -2.38 11.14
N LEU A 108 -5.37 -3.00 9.99
CA LEU A 108 -6.69 -3.55 9.68
C LEU A 108 -6.76 -5.08 9.80
N ALA A 109 -5.84 -5.72 10.54
CA ALA A 109 -5.96 -7.15 10.80
C ALA A 109 -7.32 -7.46 11.47
N PRO A 110 -8.01 -8.54 11.07
CA PRO A 110 -9.09 -9.08 11.86
C PRO A 110 -8.56 -9.32 13.27
N ARG A 111 -9.16 -8.70 14.28
CA ARG A 111 -8.83 -9.02 15.67
C ARG A 111 -9.23 -10.48 15.88
N GLU A 112 -8.28 -11.34 16.27
CA GLU A 112 -8.65 -12.63 16.83
C GLU A 112 -9.61 -12.34 17.99
N ALA A 113 -10.80 -12.94 17.94
CA ALA A 113 -11.70 -12.89 19.08
C ALA A 113 -10.91 -13.51 20.22
N VAL A 114 -10.56 -12.70 21.22
CA VAL A 114 -10.00 -13.22 22.47
C VAL A 114 -11.07 -14.18 22.97
N GLU A 115 -10.80 -15.47 22.97
CA GLU A 115 -11.69 -16.43 23.61
C GLU A 115 -11.76 -15.99 25.09
N GLU A 116 -12.88 -15.41 25.49
CA GLU A 116 -13.23 -15.22 26.90
C GLU A 116 -13.47 -16.60 27.51
N GLY A 117 -12.38 -17.32 27.77
CA GLY A 117 -12.38 -18.68 28.28
C GLY A 117 -11.06 -18.92 28.97
N ASP A 118 -10.96 -18.43 30.21
CA ASP A 118 -10.20 -19.02 31.33
C ASP A 118 -10.13 -17.98 32.46
N MET A 119 -11.29 -17.70 33.05
CA MET A 119 -11.38 -17.22 34.42
C MET A 119 -12.27 -18.21 35.18
N GLU A 120 -11.70 -19.36 35.53
CA GLU A 120 -12.16 -20.19 36.66
C GLU A 120 -11.34 -19.85 37.92
#